data_AF-A0A5K1GDQ6-F1
#
_entry.id   AF-A0A5K1GDQ6-F1
#
_cell.length_a   1.000
_cell.length_b   1.000
_cell.length_c   1.000
_cell.angle_alpha   90.00
_cell.angle_beta   90.00
_cell.angle_gamma   90.00
#
_symmetry.space_group_name_H-M   'P 1'
#
loop_
_entity.id
_entity.type
_entity.pdbx_description
1 polymer ?
#
loop_
_entity_poly.entity_id
_entity_poly.type
_entity_poly.pdbx_seq_one_letter_code
_entity_poly.pdbx_strand_id
1 'polypeptide(L)' 'YIESRKDHWYPDPMVIVKDVKDMNKLEMAVWLRHHMNHQDMGERWQRRALLVEEM' A
#
# COMPACT_ATOMS: atom_id res chain seq x y z
N TYR A 1 4.15 8.03 4.08
CA TYR A 1 4.06 8.00 2.60
C TYR A 1 2.67 8.32 2.06
N ILE A 2 1.63 7.56 2.43
CA ILE A 2 0.29 7.65 1.81
C ILE A 2 -0.33 9.03 2.07
N GLU A 3 -0.38 9.45 3.34
CA GLU A 3 -0.94 10.76 3.75
C GLU A 3 -0.19 11.97 3.18
N SER A 4 1.09 11.82 2.83
CA SER A 4 1.90 12.88 2.22
C SER A 4 1.72 12.99 0.70
N ARG A 5 1.07 12.01 0.04
CA ARG A 5 0.88 11.95 -1.42
C ARG A 5 -0.60 11.71 -1.78
N LYS A 6 -1.45 12.67 -1.40
CA LYS A 6 -2.92 12.61 -1.55
C LYS A 6 -3.41 12.65 -2.99
N ASP A 7 -2.57 13.05 -3.93
CA ASP A 7 -2.80 13.00 -5.37
C ASP A 7 -2.69 11.58 -5.93
N HIS A 8 -1.90 10.72 -5.28
CA HIS A 8 -1.73 9.33 -5.67
C HIS A 8 -2.75 8.42 -4.97
N TRP A 9 -2.97 8.64 -3.68
CA TRP A 9 -3.69 7.73 -2.79
C TRP A 9 -4.88 8.38 -2.11
N TYR A 10 -5.93 7.59 -1.91
CA TYR A 10 -6.95 7.95 -0.94
C TYR A 10 -6.36 7.88 0.48
N PRO A 11 -6.80 8.75 1.40
CA PRO A 11 -6.36 8.72 2.79
C PRO A 11 -6.89 7.47 3.52
N ASP A 12 -6.41 7.27 4.74
CA ASP A 12 -6.87 6.21 5.65
C ASP A 12 -6.66 4.77 5.11
N PRO A 13 -5.40 4.36 4.85
CA PRO A 13 -5.12 3.00 4.41
C PRO A 13 -5.48 2.00 5.51
N MET A 14 -6.06 0.86 5.12
CA MET A 14 -6.40 -0.19 6.08
C MET A 14 -5.21 -1.13 6.24
N VAL A 15 -4.76 -1.32 7.49
CA VAL A 15 -3.72 -2.28 7.84
C VAL A 15 -4.36 -3.42 8.62
N ILE A 16 -4.15 -4.65 8.14
CA ILE A 16 -4.75 -5.85 8.71
C ILE A 16 -3.62 -6.76 9.19
N VAL A 17 -3.67 -7.20 10.44
CA VAL A 17 -2.89 -8.34 10.90
C VAL A 17 -3.62 -9.60 10.46
N LYS A 18 -2.98 -10.37 9.59
CA LYS A 18 -3.53 -11.63 9.08
C LYS A 18 -3.26 -12.79 10.01
N ASP A 19 -2.05 -12.88 10.56
CA ASP A 19 -1.63 -14.02 11.38
C ASP A 19 -0.42 -13.68 12.26
N VAL A 20 -0.20 -14.50 13.29
CA VAL A 20 1.01 -14.50 14.13
C VAL A 20 1.77 -15.79 13.87
N LYS A 21 2.90 -15.70 13.18
CA LYS A 21 3.74 -16.84 12.83
C LYS A 21 4.89 -17.02 13.83
N ASP A 22 5.19 -18.26 14.16
CA ASP A 22 6.33 -18.66 15.02
C ASP A 22 6.40 -17.92 16.37
N MET A 23 5.27 -17.40 16.86
CA MET A 23 5.11 -16.52 18.04
C MET A 23 5.89 -15.20 18.04
N ASN A 24 6.63 -14.87 16.97
CA ASN A 24 7.46 -13.67 16.91
C ASN A 24 7.41 -12.92 15.56
N LYS A 25 6.61 -13.39 14.60
CA LYS A 25 6.39 -12.75 13.31
C LYS A 25 4.92 -12.38 13.16
N LEU A 26 4.65 -11.20 12.63
CA LEU A 26 3.31 -10.81 12.20
C LEU A 26 3.23 -10.89 10.69
N GLU A 27 2.26 -11.64 10.18
CA GLU A 27 1.84 -11.50 8.81
C GLU A 27 0.82 -10.36 8.73
N MET A 28 1.11 -9.35 7.92
CA MET A 28 0.27 -8.17 7.77
C MET A 28 -0.06 -7.93 6.30
N ALA A 29 -1.18 -7.27 6.05
CA ALA A 29 -1.55 -6.75 4.74
C ALA A 29 -1.94 -5.29 4.84
N VAL A 30 -1.48 -4.52 3.87
CA VAL A 30 -1.83 -3.11 3.71
C VAL A 30 -2.74 -2.98 2.49
N TRP A 31 -3.97 -2.53 2.70
CA TRP A 31 -4.95 -2.31 1.65
C TRP A 31 -5.00 -0.83 1.31
N LEU A 32 -4.68 -0.56 0.05
CA LEU A 32 -4.46 0.79 -0.46
C LEU A 32 -5.40 1.03 -1.63
N ARG A 33 -5.88 2.26 -1.76
CA ARG A 33 -6.68 2.68 -2.89
C ARG A 33 -5.95 3.79 -3.64
N HIS A 34 -5.63 3.54 -4.90
CA HIS A 34 -5.03 4.52 -5.79
C HIS A 34 -6.13 5.29 -6.53
N HIS A 35 -5.87 6.56 -6.85
CA HIS A 35 -6.77 7.38 -7.69
C HIS A 35 -6.76 7.00 -9.17
N MET A 36 -5.72 6.28 -9.61
CA MET A 36 -5.48 5.93 -11.00
C MET A 36 -6.25 4.65 -11.33
N ASN A 37 -6.90 4.65 -12.48
CA ASN A 37 -7.68 3.51 -12.94
C ASN A 37 -6.76 2.41 -13.53
N HIS A 38 -7.35 1.42 -14.21
CA HIS A 38 -6.61 0.29 -14.80
C HIS A 38 -6.09 0.55 -16.22
N GLN A 39 -6.24 1.76 -16.76
CA GLN A 39 -5.71 2.10 -18.09
C GLN A 39 -4.20 2.40 -18.04
N ASP A 40 -3.74 2.97 -16.92
CA ASP A 40 -2.34 3.37 -16.71
C ASP A 40 -1.60 2.43 -15.75
N MET A 41 -1.76 1.11 -15.93
CA MET A 41 -1.25 0.14 -14.95
C MET A 41 0.27 0.16 -14.77
N GLY A 42 1.05 0.44 -15.83
CA GLY A 42 2.50 0.54 -15.73
C GLY A 42 2.93 1.61 -14.73
N GLU A 43 2.40 2.82 -14.85
CA GLU A 43 2.67 3.92 -13.93
C GLU A 43 2.13 3.63 -12.53
N ARG A 44 0.91 3.07 -12.44
CA ARG A 44 0.33 2.65 -11.16
C ARG A 44 1.23 1.68 -10.40
N TRP A 45 1.86 0.74 -11.09
CA TRP A 45 2.80 -0.21 -10.47
C TRP A 45 4.10 0.47 -10.04
N GLN A 46 4.65 1.38 -10.84
CA GLN A 46 5.84 2.15 -10.46
C GLN A 46 5.59 2.98 -9.19
N ARG A 47 4.44 3.66 -9.10
CA ARG A 47 4.05 4.42 -7.89
C ARG A 47 3.85 3.52 -6.67
N ARG A 48 3.35 2.28 -6.86
CA ARG A 48 3.27 1.26 -5.79
C ARG A 48 4.64 0.78 -5.33
N ALA A 49 5.59 0.61 -6.24
CA ALA A 49 6.94 0.18 -5.88
C ALA A 49 7.62 1.19 -4.96
N LEU A 50 7.51 2.48 -5.25
CA LEU A 50 8.04 3.56 -4.40
C LEU A 50 7.47 3.52 -2.97
N LEU A 51 6.19 3.17 -2.81
CA LEU A 51 5.63 2.99 -1.47
C LEU A 51 6.30 1.83 -0.71
N VAL A 52 6.57 0.71 -1.39
CA VAL A 52 7.22 -0.46 -0.76
C VAL A 52 8.68 -0.15 -0.41
N GLU A 53 9.38 0.64 -1.24
CA GLU A 53 10.75 1.07 -0.98
C GLU A 53 10.87 2.05 0.19
N GLU A 54 9.85 2.88 0.44
CA GLU A 54 9.83 3.86 1.54
C GLU A 54 9.18 3.35 2.85
N MET A 55 8.74 2.09 2.91
CA MET A 55 8.16 1.44 4.11
C MET A 55 9.18 0.59 4.86
#